data_AF-A0A3E1NX00-F1
#
_entry.id   AF-A0A3E1NX00-F1
#
_cell.length_a   1.000
_cell.length_b   1.000
_cell.length_c   1.000
_cell.angle_alpha   90.00
_cell.angle_beta   90.00
_cell.angle_gamma   90.00
#
_symmetry.space_group_name_H-M   'P 1'
#
loop_
_entity.id
_entity.type
_entity.pdbx_description
1 polymer ?
#
loop_
_entity_poly.entity_id
_entity_poly.type
_entity_poly.pdbx_seq_one_letter_code
_entity_poly.pdbx_strand_id
1 'polypeptide(L)'
;MKRLVFTLSGLLLLFNCQAQYKVEEVPEWSARFIRNNGWFGGDGIYSIPFNGVENRRSDSLLFIFSDSMIGTIEHDSLQPGSRMIHNSVAIWNGHEMKFYWPENEEHEAISVFEPSTPLTEKNDYYWLGDGFVNQEQDNTLYIFGYRVRNVSQEAFGFREVGNTLIKISKGTKLPFAKYEQMDTPFFFTDKSGQTGSYGAGIYVNTKKAGAPAPDGYVYIYGVHGMAKGMVVARVKPAEFDHFDQWRFYNGKEWVKEMDKAADVTDKVSNELSVSPLPDGRYALIFQEGGLGTTIGMRVGATPIGPFGPVIKLWDCSKDAEEKTYVMYNAKAHPGISAPGELLISYNVNSVEFFNDLQKHPHLYRPRFLRLKLTH
;
A
#
# COMPACT_ATOMS: atom_id res chain seq x y z
N MET A 1 7.58 70.56 -11.15
CA MET A 1 7.32 69.58 -10.06
C MET A 1 5.84 69.20 -10.04
N LYS A 2 5.45 68.09 -10.69
CA LYS A 2 4.27 67.27 -10.33
C LYS A 2 4.64 65.83 -10.70
N ARG A 3 4.75 64.95 -9.69
CA ARG A 3 5.26 63.58 -9.81
C ARG A 3 4.18 62.65 -10.34
N LEU A 4 4.63 61.76 -11.21
CA LEU A 4 3.94 60.58 -11.76
C LEU A 4 3.44 59.66 -10.64
N VAL A 5 2.21 59.17 -10.80
CA VAL A 5 1.64 58.06 -10.01
C VAL A 5 2.13 56.76 -10.62
N PHE A 6 2.85 55.94 -9.85
CA PHE A 6 3.14 54.56 -10.19
C PHE A 6 2.11 53.65 -9.51
N THR A 7 1.32 52.96 -10.32
CA THR A 7 0.48 51.83 -9.93
C THR A 7 1.38 50.64 -9.58
N LEU A 8 1.30 50.18 -8.34
CA LEU A 8 1.99 48.97 -7.88
C LEU A 8 1.13 47.75 -8.23
N SER A 9 1.69 46.89 -9.09
CA SER A 9 1.15 45.63 -9.56
C SER A 9 0.81 44.67 -8.41
N GLY A 10 -0.30 43.95 -8.56
CA GLY A 10 -0.79 42.95 -7.62
C GLY A 10 0.21 41.82 -7.38
N LEU A 11 0.66 41.70 -6.14
CA LEU A 11 1.38 40.54 -5.63
C LEU A 11 0.33 39.48 -5.28
N LEU A 12 0.24 38.42 -6.09
CA LEU A 12 -0.52 37.22 -5.76
C LEU A 12 0.13 36.60 -4.51
N LEU A 13 -0.46 36.80 -3.34
CA LEU A 13 -0.13 36.07 -2.12
C LEU A 13 -0.55 34.61 -2.31
N LEU A 14 0.36 33.78 -2.81
CA LEU A 14 0.34 32.34 -2.55
C LEU A 14 0.50 32.20 -1.04
N PHE A 15 -0.62 32.09 -0.32
CA PHE A 15 -0.60 31.70 1.08
C PHE A 15 0.05 30.32 1.17
N ASN A 16 1.31 30.32 1.58
CA ASN A 16 2.10 29.14 1.87
C ASN A 16 1.59 28.57 3.21
N CYS A 17 0.38 28.00 3.18
CA CYS A 17 -0.16 27.25 4.29
C CYS A 17 0.50 25.86 4.24
N GLN A 18 1.79 25.81 4.58
CA GLN A 18 2.37 24.57 5.08
C GLN A 18 1.58 24.26 6.34
N ALA A 19 0.68 23.28 6.24
CA ALA A 19 0.05 22.70 7.42
C ALA A 19 1.20 22.39 8.38
N GLN A 20 1.19 22.99 9.57
CA GLN A 20 2.08 22.53 10.60
C GLN A 20 1.69 21.08 10.87
N TYR A 21 2.67 20.19 10.99
CA TYR A 21 2.43 18.80 11.27
C TYR A 21 3.42 18.32 12.30
N LYS A 22 3.01 17.29 13.04
CA LYS A 22 3.89 16.57 13.96
C LYS A 22 3.90 15.11 13.55
N VAL A 23 5.10 14.54 13.40
CA VAL A 23 5.28 13.10 13.23
C VAL A 23 5.93 12.55 14.49
N GLU A 24 5.37 11.48 15.03
CA GLU A 24 5.89 10.78 16.20
C GLU A 24 5.76 9.28 16.03
N GLU A 25 6.66 8.51 16.63
CA GLU A 25 6.53 7.06 16.65
C GLU A 25 5.31 6.61 17.45
N VAL A 26 4.85 5.41 17.12
CA VAL A 26 3.70 4.77 17.77
C VAL A 26 4.10 3.37 18.24
N PRO A 27 4.95 3.27 19.28
CA PRO A 27 5.53 2.00 19.70
C PRO A 27 4.48 0.96 20.06
N GLU A 28 3.32 1.38 20.59
CA GLU A 28 2.22 0.49 20.89
C GLU A 28 1.68 -0.21 19.64
N TRP A 29 1.65 0.46 18.48
CA TRP A 29 1.23 -0.16 17.23
C TRP A 29 2.33 -1.05 16.67
N SER A 30 3.59 -0.62 16.68
CA SER A 30 4.73 -1.44 16.29
C SER A 30 4.83 -2.73 17.11
N ALA A 31 4.57 -2.67 18.42
CA ALA A 31 4.65 -3.81 19.33
C ALA A 31 3.62 -4.92 19.03
N ARG A 32 2.50 -4.60 18.36
CA ARG A 32 1.48 -5.61 17.98
C ARG A 32 2.00 -6.63 16.95
N PHE A 33 3.09 -6.29 16.27
CA PHE A 33 3.75 -7.12 15.25
C PHE A 33 5.05 -7.76 15.76
N ILE A 34 5.37 -7.62 17.05
CA ILE A 34 6.47 -8.36 17.68
C ILE A 34 5.90 -9.66 18.23
N ARG A 35 6.31 -10.79 17.64
CA ARG A 35 5.79 -12.12 17.96
C ARG A 35 6.90 -13.14 17.96
N ASN A 36 6.79 -14.14 18.85
CA ASN A 36 7.78 -15.21 18.99
C ASN A 36 7.26 -16.56 18.48
N ASN A 37 5.98 -16.66 18.08
CA ASN A 37 5.35 -17.90 17.65
C ASN A 37 4.35 -17.63 16.52
N GLY A 38 4.38 -18.48 15.49
CA GLY A 38 3.55 -18.33 14.30
C GLY A 38 4.11 -17.26 13.37
N TRP A 39 3.26 -16.38 12.85
CA TRP A 39 3.72 -15.18 12.14
C TRP A 39 4.61 -14.34 13.06
N PHE A 40 5.82 -14.00 12.61
CA PHE A 40 6.74 -13.13 13.34
C PHE A 40 7.36 -12.00 12.50
N GLY A 41 7.08 -11.99 11.20
CA GLY A 41 7.54 -10.94 10.31
C GLY A 41 6.83 -10.97 8.97
N GLY A 42 6.79 -9.83 8.30
CA GLY A 42 6.20 -9.72 6.97
C GLY A 42 6.15 -8.30 6.46
N ASP A 43 5.94 -8.17 5.15
CA ASP A 43 5.74 -6.90 4.44
C ASP A 43 4.39 -6.85 3.70
N GLY A 44 4.22 -5.90 2.77
CA GLY A 44 2.89 -5.48 2.34
C GLY A 44 2.27 -4.62 3.44
N ILE A 45 1.21 -5.13 4.08
CA ILE A 45 0.52 -4.55 5.24
C ILE A 45 -0.54 -3.53 4.82
N TYR A 46 -1.41 -3.91 3.89
CA TYR A 46 -2.60 -3.09 3.63
C TYR A 46 -3.67 -3.37 4.68
N SER A 47 -4.38 -2.33 5.10
CA SER A 47 -5.44 -2.41 6.12
C SER A 47 -6.79 -2.13 5.48
N ILE A 48 -7.69 -3.11 5.51
CA ILE A 48 -8.97 -3.07 4.81
C ILE A 48 -10.10 -3.24 5.84
N PRO A 49 -10.95 -2.22 6.06
CA PRO A 49 -12.07 -2.34 6.97
C PRO A 49 -13.16 -3.24 6.38
N PHE A 50 -13.60 -4.25 7.12
CA PHE A 50 -14.58 -5.24 6.64
C PHE A 50 -15.94 -4.64 6.26
N ASN A 51 -16.26 -3.45 6.78
CA ASN A 51 -17.50 -2.74 6.45
C ASN A 51 -17.39 -1.88 5.18
N GLY A 52 -16.21 -1.78 4.55
CA GLY A 52 -15.94 -0.95 3.38
C GLY A 52 -15.88 0.56 3.64
N VAL A 53 -15.86 0.98 4.91
CA VAL A 53 -15.74 2.40 5.30
C VAL A 53 -14.26 2.75 5.52
N GLU A 54 -13.61 3.22 4.45
CA GLU A 54 -12.15 3.46 4.42
C GLU A 54 -11.70 4.68 5.25
N ASN A 55 -12.50 5.74 5.29
CA ASN A 55 -12.09 7.04 5.84
C ASN A 55 -12.53 7.25 7.30
N ARG A 56 -12.76 6.17 8.04
CA ARG A 56 -13.13 6.22 9.46
C ARG A 56 -12.48 5.08 10.19
N ARG A 57 -12.14 5.34 11.46
CA ARG A 57 -11.66 4.30 12.36
C ARG A 57 -12.66 3.14 12.42
N SER A 58 -12.15 1.94 12.23
CA SER A 58 -12.83 0.66 12.35
C SER A 58 -12.16 -0.16 13.44
N ASP A 59 -12.97 -0.96 14.14
CA ASP A 59 -12.52 -1.99 15.06
C ASP A 59 -12.65 -3.38 14.42
N SER A 60 -12.77 -3.45 13.09
CA SER A 60 -12.82 -4.70 12.34
C SER A 60 -12.11 -4.49 11.02
N LEU A 61 -10.83 -4.87 10.97
CA LEU A 61 -10.00 -4.76 9.78
C LEU A 61 -9.32 -6.08 9.46
N LEU A 62 -9.20 -6.33 8.16
CA LEU A 62 -8.26 -7.25 7.57
C LEU A 62 -6.94 -6.52 7.34
N PHE A 63 -5.84 -7.14 7.75
CA PHE A 63 -4.51 -6.82 7.29
C PHE A 63 -4.08 -7.90 6.32
N ILE A 64 -3.57 -7.50 5.16
CA ILE A 64 -3.00 -8.43 4.18
C ILE A 64 -1.50 -8.16 4.06
N PHE A 65 -0.73 -9.24 4.04
CA PHE A 65 0.72 -9.23 3.99
C PHE A 65 1.19 -9.94 2.74
N SER A 66 2.32 -9.50 2.20
CA SER A 66 3.08 -10.24 1.19
C SER A 66 4.02 -11.22 1.90
N ASP A 67 5.29 -11.34 1.49
CA ASP A 67 6.23 -12.29 2.08
C ASP A 67 6.19 -12.19 3.60
N SER A 68 6.01 -13.35 4.24
CA SER A 68 5.71 -13.46 5.67
C SER A 68 6.48 -14.63 6.26
N MET A 69 7.17 -14.38 7.37
CA MET A 69 7.89 -15.39 8.12
C MET A 69 6.99 -16.03 9.18
N ILE A 70 6.89 -17.36 9.10
CA ILE A 70 6.17 -18.21 10.05
C ILE A 70 7.19 -19.10 10.76
N GLY A 71 7.12 -19.17 12.09
CA GLY A 71 8.02 -20.00 12.88
C GLY A 71 8.03 -19.64 14.36
N THR A 72 9.15 -19.97 15.01
CA THR A 72 9.33 -19.75 16.45
C THR A 72 10.65 -19.04 16.73
N ILE A 73 10.63 -18.09 17.65
CA ILE A 73 11.80 -17.38 18.16
C ILE A 73 11.92 -17.69 19.66
N GLU A 74 13.04 -18.26 20.07
CA GLU A 74 13.37 -18.51 21.47
C GLU A 74 14.75 -17.95 21.78
N HIS A 75 14.89 -17.25 22.90
CA HIS A 75 16.16 -16.65 23.33
C HIS A 75 16.84 -15.83 22.21
N ASP A 76 16.06 -14.98 21.54
CA ASP A 76 16.49 -14.15 20.40
C ASP A 76 17.08 -14.95 19.21
N SER A 77 16.74 -16.24 19.09
CA SER A 77 17.22 -17.13 18.04
C SER A 77 16.06 -17.76 17.27
N LEU A 78 16.19 -17.81 15.94
CA LEU A 78 15.23 -18.45 15.05
C LEU A 78 15.30 -19.98 15.21
N GLN A 79 14.19 -20.61 15.52
CA GLN A 79 14.13 -22.07 15.71
C GLN A 79 13.97 -22.82 14.37
N PRO A 80 14.46 -24.07 14.27
CA PRO A 80 14.25 -24.92 13.11
C PRO A 80 12.76 -25.06 12.74
N GLY A 81 12.46 -25.17 11.45
CA GLY A 81 11.09 -25.25 10.93
C GLY A 81 10.48 -23.89 10.55
N SER A 82 11.18 -22.78 10.83
CA SER A 82 10.78 -21.46 10.36
C SER A 82 10.87 -21.36 8.83
N ARG A 83 9.88 -20.76 8.20
CA ARG A 83 9.79 -20.63 6.73
C ARG A 83 9.15 -19.31 6.30
N MET A 84 9.44 -18.91 5.08
CA MET A 84 8.75 -17.81 4.41
C MET A 84 7.59 -18.36 3.57
N ILE A 85 6.43 -17.75 3.69
CA ILE A 85 5.29 -17.89 2.78
C ILE A 85 5.09 -16.56 2.04
N HIS A 86 4.39 -16.56 0.91
CA HIS A 86 4.34 -15.39 0.03
C HIS A 86 3.21 -14.41 0.33
N ASN A 87 2.25 -14.82 1.14
CA ASN A 87 1.27 -13.92 1.72
C ASN A 87 0.59 -14.56 2.95
N SER A 88 0.16 -13.70 3.86
CA SER A 88 -0.60 -14.06 5.04
C SER A 88 -1.63 -12.98 5.34
N VAL A 89 -2.50 -13.23 6.32
CA VAL A 89 -3.51 -12.24 6.74
C VAL A 89 -3.57 -12.11 8.26
N ALA A 90 -4.01 -10.97 8.75
CA ALA A 90 -4.33 -10.77 10.16
C ALA A 90 -5.63 -10.00 10.35
N ILE A 91 -6.29 -10.20 11.48
CA ILE A 91 -7.50 -9.49 11.86
C ILE A 91 -7.23 -8.62 13.07
N TRP A 92 -7.58 -7.35 12.95
CA TRP A 92 -7.74 -6.44 14.07
C TRP A 92 -9.22 -6.35 14.45
N ASN A 93 -9.53 -6.59 15.73
CA ASN A 93 -10.90 -6.52 16.26
C ASN A 93 -11.14 -5.35 17.24
N GLY A 94 -10.32 -4.29 17.17
CA GLY A 94 -10.38 -3.15 18.08
C GLY A 94 -9.53 -3.30 19.35
N HIS A 95 -9.12 -4.54 19.68
CA HIS A 95 -8.33 -4.82 20.87
C HIS A 95 -7.10 -5.69 20.58
N GLU A 96 -7.26 -6.78 19.82
CA GLU A 96 -6.21 -7.75 19.54
C GLU A 96 -5.94 -7.90 18.03
N MET A 97 -4.70 -8.28 17.70
CA MET A 97 -4.28 -8.68 16.36
C MET A 97 -4.10 -10.20 16.31
N LYS A 98 -4.80 -10.87 15.40
CA LYS A 98 -4.73 -12.33 15.19
C LYS A 98 -4.28 -12.64 13.77
N PHE A 99 -3.25 -13.46 13.62
CA PHE A 99 -2.63 -13.80 12.33
C PHE A 99 -3.12 -15.17 11.85
N TYR A 100 -3.26 -15.34 10.54
CA TYR A 100 -3.80 -16.54 9.92
C TYR A 100 -3.03 -16.88 8.65
N TRP A 101 -2.78 -18.17 8.48
CA TRP A 101 -2.26 -18.82 7.28
C TRP A 101 -2.83 -20.25 7.24
N PRO A 102 -3.01 -20.85 6.05
CA PRO A 102 -3.29 -22.28 5.93
C PRO A 102 -2.03 -23.13 6.15
N GLU A 103 -2.24 -24.41 6.46
CA GLU A 103 -1.19 -25.43 6.52
C GLU A 103 -1.49 -26.53 5.48
N ASN A 104 -0.44 -27.14 4.92
CA ASN A 104 -0.57 -28.32 4.05
C ASN A 104 -0.77 -29.62 4.87
N GLU A 105 -0.81 -30.77 4.20
CA GLU A 105 -1.00 -32.07 4.85
C GLU A 105 0.15 -32.44 5.80
N GLU A 106 1.34 -31.89 5.56
CA GLU A 106 2.54 -32.04 6.38
C GLU A 106 2.63 -31.03 7.55
N HIS A 107 1.58 -30.25 7.81
CA HIS A 107 1.53 -29.18 8.82
C HIS A 107 2.53 -28.04 8.58
N GLU A 108 2.94 -27.83 7.33
CA GLU A 108 3.77 -26.70 6.96
C GLU A 108 2.91 -25.51 6.54
N ALA A 109 3.31 -24.30 6.97
CA ALA A 109 2.65 -23.07 6.55
C ALA A 109 2.73 -22.86 5.02
N ILE A 110 1.60 -22.54 4.41
CA ILE A 110 1.49 -22.16 3.00
C ILE A 110 0.79 -20.80 2.85
N SER A 111 0.91 -20.18 1.68
CA SER A 111 0.33 -18.86 1.40
C SER A 111 -1.20 -18.90 1.43
N VAL A 112 -1.83 -17.80 1.85
CA VAL A 112 -3.29 -17.66 1.85
C VAL A 112 -3.87 -17.65 0.42
N PHE A 113 -3.19 -16.95 -0.48
CA PHE A 113 -3.53 -16.80 -1.89
C PHE A 113 -2.42 -17.37 -2.76
N GLU A 114 -2.75 -18.32 -3.63
CA GLU A 114 -1.83 -18.93 -4.58
C GLU A 114 -2.33 -18.69 -6.02
N PRO A 115 -1.43 -18.32 -6.94
CA PRO A 115 -1.81 -18.04 -8.32
C PRO A 115 -2.30 -19.31 -9.00
N SER A 116 -3.47 -19.22 -9.62
CA SER A 116 -4.07 -20.32 -10.41
C SER A 116 -4.84 -19.81 -11.63
N THR A 117 -4.57 -18.58 -12.06
CA THR A 117 -5.14 -18.00 -13.29
C THR A 117 -4.51 -18.62 -14.54
N PRO A 118 -5.13 -18.49 -15.73
CA PRO A 118 -4.61 -19.08 -16.97
C PRO A 118 -3.18 -18.67 -17.36
N LEU A 119 -2.73 -17.47 -16.97
CA LEU A 119 -1.37 -17.00 -17.27
C LEU A 119 -0.32 -17.38 -16.21
N THR A 120 -0.70 -18.15 -15.18
CA THR A 120 0.22 -18.57 -14.12
C THR A 120 1.16 -19.68 -14.59
N GLU A 121 2.45 -19.53 -14.28
CA GLU A 121 3.43 -20.59 -14.46
C GLU A 121 3.82 -21.23 -13.12
N LYS A 122 4.53 -22.37 -13.22
CA LYS A 122 5.06 -23.08 -12.05
C LYS A 122 6.00 -22.16 -11.25
N ASN A 123 5.83 -22.16 -9.93
CA ASN A 123 6.58 -21.35 -8.96
C ASN A 123 6.29 -19.84 -9.00
N ASP A 124 5.29 -19.39 -9.77
CA ASP A 124 4.76 -18.05 -9.55
C ASP A 124 4.10 -17.98 -8.17
N TYR A 125 4.20 -16.82 -7.53
CA TYR A 125 3.54 -16.54 -6.26
C TYR A 125 2.93 -15.14 -6.28
N TYR A 126 2.09 -14.83 -5.28
CA TYR A 126 1.53 -13.49 -5.12
C TYR A 126 2.24 -12.71 -4.05
N TRP A 127 2.73 -11.53 -4.42
CA TRP A 127 2.75 -10.38 -3.52
C TRP A 127 1.43 -9.63 -3.64
N LEU A 128 0.93 -9.10 -2.54
CA LEU A 128 -0.36 -8.43 -2.50
C LEU A 128 -0.18 -6.93 -2.68
N GLY A 129 -0.98 -6.37 -3.58
CA GLY A 129 -1.28 -4.95 -3.64
C GLY A 129 -2.43 -4.58 -2.71
N ASP A 130 -2.91 -3.35 -2.85
CA ASP A 130 -4.01 -2.84 -2.05
C ASP A 130 -5.33 -3.57 -2.38
N GLY A 131 -6.31 -3.41 -1.49
CA GLY A 131 -7.63 -3.99 -1.63
C GLY A 131 -8.70 -3.16 -0.95
N PHE A 132 -9.96 -3.48 -1.20
CA PHE A 132 -11.09 -2.81 -0.55
C PHE A 132 -12.31 -3.72 -0.52
N VAL A 133 -13.24 -3.42 0.37
CA VAL A 133 -14.57 -4.06 0.39
C VAL A 133 -15.53 -3.26 -0.48
N ASN A 134 -16.01 -3.88 -1.56
CA ASN A 134 -16.93 -3.27 -2.51
C ASN A 134 -18.40 -3.38 -2.05
N GLN A 135 -18.92 -2.28 -1.52
CA GLN A 135 -20.29 -2.18 -1.00
C GLN A 135 -21.39 -2.12 -2.08
N GLU A 136 -21.03 -2.07 -3.37
CA GLU A 136 -21.99 -2.19 -4.50
C GLU A 136 -22.02 -3.61 -5.10
N GLN A 137 -21.14 -4.51 -4.64
CA GLN A 137 -21.10 -5.91 -5.06
C GLN A 137 -21.12 -6.80 -3.81
N ASP A 138 -22.19 -6.71 -3.03
CA ASP A 138 -22.47 -7.55 -1.84
C ASP A 138 -21.40 -7.53 -0.72
N ASN A 139 -20.61 -6.45 -0.62
CA ASN A 139 -19.42 -6.37 0.24
C ASN A 139 -18.37 -7.44 -0.10
N THR A 140 -18.21 -7.71 -1.38
CA THR A 140 -17.11 -8.52 -1.90
C THR A 140 -15.79 -7.83 -1.61
N LEU A 141 -14.82 -8.57 -1.07
CA LEU A 141 -13.46 -8.11 -0.86
C LEU A 141 -12.66 -8.34 -2.15
N TYR A 142 -12.07 -7.27 -2.65
CA TYR A 142 -11.14 -7.29 -3.78
C TYR A 142 -9.73 -7.00 -3.30
N ILE A 143 -8.75 -7.76 -3.79
CA ILE A 143 -7.34 -7.59 -3.49
C ILE A 143 -6.55 -7.70 -4.80
N PHE A 144 -5.63 -6.78 -5.05
CA PHE A 144 -4.67 -6.94 -6.14
C PHE A 144 -3.61 -7.98 -5.76
N GLY A 145 -3.34 -8.93 -6.66
CA GLY A 145 -2.23 -9.87 -6.57
C GLY A 145 -1.23 -9.59 -7.67
N TYR A 146 -0.03 -9.14 -7.31
CA TYR A 146 1.11 -9.07 -8.22
C TYR A 146 1.68 -10.48 -8.36
N ARG A 147 1.63 -11.04 -9.57
CA ARG A 147 2.24 -12.33 -9.84
C ARG A 147 3.74 -12.13 -9.97
N VAL A 148 4.51 -12.74 -9.09
CA VAL A 148 5.96 -12.60 -8.99
C VAL A 148 6.64 -13.91 -9.32
N ARG A 149 7.81 -13.81 -9.95
CA ARG A 149 8.67 -14.95 -10.29
C ARG A 149 10.12 -14.67 -9.89
N ASN A 150 10.76 -15.64 -9.25
CA ASN A 150 12.19 -15.61 -9.01
C ASN A 150 12.94 -15.87 -10.33
N VAL A 151 13.86 -14.98 -10.67
CA VAL A 151 14.72 -15.01 -11.86
C VAL A 151 16.20 -15.16 -11.53
N SER A 152 16.61 -14.95 -10.28
CA SER A 152 17.93 -15.28 -9.77
C SER A 152 17.87 -15.61 -8.26
N GLN A 153 19.02 -15.94 -7.67
CA GLN A 153 19.18 -16.18 -6.23
C GLN A 153 19.67 -14.94 -5.47
N GLU A 154 19.79 -13.79 -6.15
CA GLU A 154 20.22 -12.54 -5.53
C GLU A 154 19.07 -11.89 -4.74
N ALA A 155 19.38 -10.94 -3.84
CA ALA A 155 18.40 -10.29 -2.97
C ALA A 155 17.25 -9.60 -3.73
N PHE A 156 17.51 -9.14 -4.96
CA PHE A 156 16.50 -8.56 -5.87
C PHE A 156 16.26 -9.45 -7.10
N GLY A 157 16.46 -10.76 -6.94
CA GLY A 157 16.36 -11.78 -7.98
C GLY A 157 14.94 -12.17 -8.34
N PHE A 158 13.99 -11.23 -8.31
CA PHE A 158 12.58 -11.44 -8.60
C PHE A 158 12.09 -10.41 -9.62
N ARG A 159 10.97 -10.72 -10.28
CA ARG A 159 10.25 -9.76 -11.12
C ARG A 159 8.76 -9.98 -11.04
N GLU A 160 8.00 -8.90 -11.17
CA GLU A 160 6.58 -9.00 -11.47
C GLU A 160 6.39 -9.47 -12.93
N VAL A 161 5.51 -10.44 -13.13
CA VAL A 161 5.19 -11.07 -14.42
C VAL A 161 3.70 -11.00 -14.75
N GLY A 162 2.90 -10.31 -13.93
CA GLY A 162 1.49 -10.13 -14.16
C GLY A 162 0.76 -9.51 -12.98
N ASN A 163 -0.49 -9.13 -13.22
CA ASN A 163 -1.38 -8.56 -12.23
C ASN A 163 -2.70 -9.35 -12.24
N THR A 164 -3.20 -9.68 -11.06
CA THR A 164 -4.41 -10.47 -10.84
C THR A 164 -5.34 -9.72 -9.91
N LEU A 165 -6.63 -9.89 -10.10
CA LEU A 165 -7.64 -9.47 -9.13
C LEU A 165 -8.16 -10.70 -8.39
N ILE A 166 -7.97 -10.73 -7.07
CA ILE A 166 -8.51 -11.74 -6.15
C ILE A 166 -9.85 -11.24 -5.63
N LYS A 167 -10.87 -12.10 -5.67
CA LYS A 167 -12.25 -11.78 -5.32
C LYS A 167 -12.77 -12.75 -4.26
N ILE A 168 -13.20 -12.21 -3.12
CA ILE A 168 -13.61 -13.00 -1.96
C ILE A 168 -15.02 -12.57 -1.54
N SER A 169 -15.96 -13.51 -1.58
CA SER A 169 -17.32 -13.25 -1.14
C SER A 169 -17.39 -12.92 0.36
N LYS A 170 -18.33 -12.05 0.74
CA LYS A 170 -18.61 -11.73 2.14
C LYS A 170 -18.92 -13.00 2.94
N GLY A 171 -18.31 -13.12 4.12
CA GLY A 171 -18.58 -14.23 5.04
C GLY A 171 -17.74 -15.49 4.79
N THR A 172 -16.86 -15.49 3.78
CA THR A 172 -15.83 -16.53 3.64
C THR A 172 -14.98 -16.58 4.91
N LYS A 173 -14.83 -17.78 5.47
CA LYS A 173 -14.07 -17.99 6.71
C LYS A 173 -12.57 -17.85 6.46
N LEU A 174 -11.87 -17.25 7.42
CA LEU A 174 -10.41 -17.22 7.45
C LEU A 174 -9.84 -18.65 7.58
N PRO A 175 -8.68 -18.95 6.99
CA PRO A 175 -7.81 -18.05 6.21
C PRO A 175 -8.22 -17.96 4.72
N PHE A 176 -9.50 -17.80 4.40
CA PHE A 176 -10.05 -17.68 3.04
C PHE A 176 -9.87 -18.94 2.18
N ALA A 177 -10.41 -20.07 2.64
CA ALA A 177 -10.31 -21.36 1.94
C ALA A 177 -10.90 -21.38 0.51
N LYS A 178 -11.68 -20.37 0.11
CA LYS A 178 -12.27 -20.24 -1.24
C LYS A 178 -12.27 -18.79 -1.69
N TYR A 179 -11.75 -18.54 -2.88
CA TYR A 179 -11.75 -17.26 -3.55
C TYR A 179 -11.71 -17.46 -5.06
N GLU A 180 -12.10 -16.43 -5.80
CA GLU A 180 -11.95 -16.35 -7.24
C GLU A 180 -10.73 -15.49 -7.58
N GLN A 181 -10.13 -15.72 -8.74
CA GLN A 181 -9.03 -14.91 -9.24
C GLN A 181 -9.07 -14.78 -10.76
N MET A 182 -8.64 -13.63 -11.26
CA MET A 182 -8.66 -13.31 -12.69
C MET A 182 -7.44 -12.48 -13.10
N ASP A 183 -6.79 -12.85 -14.20
CA ASP A 183 -5.75 -12.01 -14.79
C ASP A 183 -6.35 -10.66 -15.20
N THR A 184 -5.66 -9.56 -14.88
CA THR A 184 -6.06 -8.21 -15.26
C THR A 184 -5.21 -7.71 -16.42
N PRO A 185 -5.68 -6.72 -17.21
CA PRO A 185 -4.85 -6.05 -18.19
C PRO A 185 -3.91 -5.01 -17.57
N PHE A 186 -3.79 -4.94 -16.24
CA PHE A 186 -3.19 -3.79 -15.55
C PHE A 186 -1.70 -3.92 -15.24
N PHE A 187 -1.06 -5.01 -15.67
CA PHE A 187 0.40 -5.10 -15.79
C PHE A 187 0.81 -4.65 -17.19
N PHE A 188 1.76 -3.73 -17.30
CA PHE A 188 2.12 -3.11 -18.57
C PHE A 188 3.62 -2.81 -18.67
N THR A 189 4.05 -2.56 -19.90
CA THR A 189 5.37 -2.01 -20.22
C THR A 189 5.17 -0.63 -20.83
N ASP A 190 5.83 0.37 -20.28
CA ASP A 190 5.76 1.74 -20.79
C ASP A 190 6.57 1.92 -22.09
N LYS A 191 6.49 3.14 -22.66
CA LYS A 191 7.17 3.48 -23.92
C LYS A 191 8.70 3.42 -23.83
N SER A 192 9.26 3.45 -22.62
CA SER A 192 10.70 3.31 -22.37
C SER A 192 11.13 1.86 -22.11
N GLY A 193 10.20 0.90 -22.17
CA GLY A 193 10.46 -0.51 -21.92
C GLY A 193 10.47 -0.90 -20.45
N GLN A 194 10.03 -0.01 -19.55
CA GLN A 194 9.98 -0.30 -18.12
C GLN A 194 8.60 -0.83 -17.71
N THR A 195 8.57 -1.80 -16.79
CA THR A 195 7.33 -2.41 -16.34
C THR A 195 6.62 -1.57 -15.28
N GLY A 196 5.32 -1.75 -15.19
CA GLY A 196 4.46 -1.14 -14.18
C GLY A 196 3.17 -1.90 -13.97
N SER A 197 2.52 -1.61 -12.85
CA SER A 197 1.25 -2.22 -12.48
C SER A 197 0.35 -1.28 -11.70
N TYR A 198 -0.97 -1.46 -11.84
CA TYR A 198 -1.98 -0.87 -10.95
C TYR A 198 -2.23 -1.74 -9.72
N GLY A 199 -2.64 -1.09 -8.63
CA GLY A 199 -2.93 -1.74 -7.34
C GLY A 199 -2.04 -1.29 -6.19
N ALA A 200 -1.14 -0.32 -6.42
CA ALA A 200 -0.20 0.17 -5.40
C ALA A 200 -0.89 0.95 -4.27
N GLY A 201 -2.10 1.42 -4.54
CA GLY A 201 -3.00 2.02 -3.57
C GLY A 201 -4.39 2.17 -4.17
N ILE A 202 -5.41 2.26 -3.32
CA ILE A 202 -6.80 2.49 -3.69
C ILE A 202 -7.37 3.64 -2.86
N TYR A 203 -8.17 4.50 -3.50
CA TYR A 203 -8.99 5.48 -2.81
C TYR A 203 -10.46 5.35 -3.24
N VAL A 204 -11.31 4.89 -2.32
CA VAL A 204 -12.74 4.65 -2.57
C VAL A 204 -13.53 5.94 -2.35
N ASN A 205 -13.70 6.76 -3.39
CA ASN A 205 -14.35 8.08 -3.30
C ASN A 205 -15.89 7.99 -3.38
N THR A 206 -16.49 7.12 -2.57
CA THR A 206 -17.95 6.88 -2.57
C THR A 206 -18.60 7.34 -1.28
N LYS A 207 -19.92 7.62 -1.35
CA LYS A 207 -20.70 7.99 -0.16
C LYS A 207 -20.75 6.86 0.87
N LYS A 208 -20.90 5.60 0.44
CA LYS A 208 -20.97 4.44 1.34
C LYS A 208 -19.63 4.16 2.03
N ALA A 209 -18.51 4.42 1.36
CA ALA A 209 -17.17 4.32 1.95
C ALA A 209 -16.80 5.48 2.90
N GLY A 210 -17.72 6.44 3.06
CA GLY A 210 -17.54 7.57 3.97
C GLY A 210 -16.56 8.63 3.46
N ALA A 211 -16.29 8.70 2.16
CA ALA A 211 -15.46 9.75 1.59
C ALA A 211 -16.09 11.15 1.81
N PRO A 212 -15.29 12.19 2.12
CA PRO A 212 -15.81 13.51 2.49
C PRO A 212 -16.39 14.28 1.31
N ALA A 213 -15.86 14.08 0.10
CA ALA A 213 -16.33 14.72 -1.14
C ALA A 213 -16.51 13.67 -2.26
N PRO A 214 -17.54 12.80 -2.14
CA PRO A 214 -17.66 11.62 -2.99
C PRO A 214 -18.11 11.99 -4.42
N ASP A 215 -17.40 11.44 -5.42
CA ASP A 215 -17.79 11.45 -6.84
C ASP A 215 -18.31 10.08 -7.34
N GLY A 216 -18.29 9.09 -6.45
CA GLY A 216 -18.79 7.75 -6.68
C GLY A 216 -17.85 6.86 -7.50
N TYR A 217 -16.57 7.20 -7.63
CA TYR A 217 -15.56 6.34 -8.26
C TYR A 217 -14.64 5.70 -7.22
N VAL A 218 -14.07 4.56 -7.61
CA VAL A 218 -12.86 4.01 -6.99
C VAL A 218 -11.68 4.49 -7.82
N TYR A 219 -10.67 5.05 -7.16
CA TYR A 219 -9.39 5.43 -7.76
C TYR A 219 -8.35 4.36 -7.47
N ILE A 220 -7.60 3.96 -8.49
CA ILE A 220 -6.58 2.92 -8.41
C ILE A 220 -5.28 3.50 -8.92
N TYR A 221 -4.27 3.46 -8.07
CA TYR A 221 -2.96 4.02 -8.35
C TYR A 221 -2.04 2.90 -8.86
N GLY A 222 -1.33 3.20 -9.96
CA GLY A 222 -0.30 2.34 -10.50
C GLY A 222 1.05 3.01 -10.45
N VAL A 223 2.10 2.18 -10.39
CA VAL A 223 3.49 2.64 -10.34
C VAL A 223 4.28 1.92 -11.41
N HIS A 224 5.12 2.67 -12.12
CA HIS A 224 5.99 2.09 -13.14
C HIS A 224 7.39 2.67 -13.11
N GLY A 225 8.32 1.88 -13.63
CA GLY A 225 9.65 2.34 -13.94
C GLY A 225 10.56 2.69 -12.77
N MET A 226 11.79 3.06 -13.11
CA MET A 226 12.84 3.40 -12.14
C MET A 226 12.63 4.78 -11.52
N ALA A 227 11.97 5.69 -12.24
CA ALA A 227 11.58 6.99 -11.71
C ALA A 227 10.41 6.89 -10.70
N LYS A 228 9.77 5.72 -10.60
CA LYS A 228 8.56 5.49 -9.80
C LYS A 228 7.47 6.49 -10.19
N GLY A 229 7.14 6.49 -11.48
CA GLY A 229 6.04 7.29 -12.04
C GLY A 229 4.70 6.75 -11.54
N MET A 230 3.82 7.64 -11.08
CA MET A 230 2.49 7.29 -10.59
C MET A 230 1.45 7.60 -11.66
N VAL A 231 0.69 6.58 -12.07
CA VAL A 231 -0.45 6.68 -12.99
C VAL A 231 -1.75 6.41 -12.23
N VAL A 232 -2.89 6.88 -12.76
CA VAL A 232 -4.19 6.71 -12.07
C VAL A 232 -5.27 6.22 -13.01
N ALA A 233 -6.00 5.21 -12.56
CA ALA A 233 -7.24 4.74 -13.15
C ALA A 233 -8.42 5.02 -12.22
N ARG A 234 -9.64 5.03 -12.79
CA ARG A 234 -10.88 5.01 -12.02
C ARG A 234 -11.95 4.13 -12.66
N VAL A 235 -12.84 3.60 -11.82
CA VAL A 235 -14.00 2.81 -12.24
C VAL A 235 -15.15 3.01 -11.25
N LYS A 236 -16.39 2.79 -11.69
CA LYS A 236 -17.54 2.73 -10.76
C LYS A 236 -17.48 1.41 -9.97
N PRO A 237 -17.80 1.40 -8.67
CA PRO A 237 -17.72 0.18 -7.86
C PRO A 237 -18.57 -0.98 -8.42
N ALA A 238 -19.74 -0.71 -9.00
CA ALA A 238 -20.59 -1.74 -9.60
C ALA A 238 -19.94 -2.46 -10.79
N GLU A 239 -18.95 -1.84 -11.43
CA GLU A 239 -18.27 -2.30 -12.65
C GLU A 239 -16.81 -2.70 -12.38
N PHE A 240 -16.43 -2.92 -11.12
CA PHE A 240 -15.02 -3.00 -10.73
C PHE A 240 -14.28 -4.17 -11.41
N ASP A 241 -14.92 -5.32 -11.53
CA ASP A 241 -14.43 -6.53 -12.22
C ASP A 241 -14.75 -6.55 -13.73
N HIS A 242 -15.22 -5.44 -14.30
CA HIS A 242 -15.44 -5.24 -15.73
C HIS A 242 -14.36 -4.32 -16.33
N PHE A 243 -13.22 -4.89 -16.73
CA PHE A 243 -12.02 -4.13 -17.07
C PHE A 243 -12.16 -3.15 -18.25
N ASP A 244 -13.13 -3.35 -19.15
CA ASP A 244 -13.46 -2.42 -20.24
C ASP A 244 -14.17 -1.13 -19.77
N GLN A 245 -14.68 -1.12 -18.54
CA GLN A 245 -15.30 0.04 -17.90
C GLN A 245 -14.30 0.96 -17.21
N TRP A 246 -13.06 0.51 -17.03
CA TRP A 246 -12.01 1.30 -16.42
C TRP A 246 -11.60 2.47 -17.32
N ARG A 247 -11.26 3.60 -16.70
CA ARG A 247 -10.73 4.77 -17.40
C ARG A 247 -9.42 5.20 -16.78
N PHE A 248 -8.49 5.62 -17.63
CA PHE A 248 -7.14 6.01 -17.26
C PHE A 248 -6.95 7.51 -17.47
N TYR A 249 -6.27 8.17 -16.55
CA TYR A 249 -6.02 9.60 -16.66
C TYR A 249 -4.82 9.87 -17.56
N ASN A 250 -5.05 10.58 -18.67
CA ASN A 250 -3.99 10.90 -19.65
C ASN A 250 -3.28 12.24 -19.38
N GLY A 251 -3.47 12.82 -18.19
CA GLY A 251 -2.97 14.15 -17.83
C GLY A 251 -3.94 15.30 -18.12
N LYS A 252 -5.05 15.04 -18.85
CA LYS A 252 -6.07 16.04 -19.19
C LYS A 252 -7.50 15.53 -18.96
N GLU A 253 -7.77 14.29 -19.33
CA GLU A 253 -9.09 13.67 -19.29
C GLU A 253 -8.99 12.16 -19.03
N TRP A 254 -10.16 11.53 -18.90
CA TRP A 254 -10.30 10.09 -18.66
C TRP A 254 -10.52 9.35 -19.98
N VAL A 255 -9.58 8.49 -20.36
CA VAL A 255 -9.60 7.73 -21.62
C VAL A 255 -9.74 6.23 -21.38
N LYS A 256 -10.03 5.43 -22.41
CA LYS A 256 -10.15 3.97 -22.29
C LYS A 256 -8.78 3.28 -22.39
N GLU A 257 -7.85 3.89 -23.12
CA GLU A 257 -6.59 3.30 -23.50
C GLU A 257 -5.55 3.49 -22.38
N MET A 258 -5.14 2.40 -21.75
CA MET A 258 -4.22 2.41 -20.61
C MET A 258 -2.82 2.94 -20.98
N ASP A 259 -2.35 2.66 -22.19
CA ASP A 259 -1.05 3.10 -22.73
C ASP A 259 -0.95 4.63 -22.94
N LYS A 260 -2.10 5.33 -22.86
CA LYS A 260 -2.18 6.80 -22.86
C LYS A 260 -2.16 7.41 -21.47
N ALA A 261 -2.13 6.60 -20.40
CA ALA A 261 -2.00 7.12 -19.04
C ALA A 261 -0.74 8.01 -18.92
N ALA A 262 -0.87 9.11 -18.18
CA ALA A 262 0.25 10.00 -17.92
C ALA A 262 0.58 9.99 -16.43
N ASP A 263 1.87 10.17 -16.13
CA ASP A 263 2.32 10.37 -14.76
C ASP A 263 1.66 11.60 -14.14
N VAL A 264 1.04 11.41 -12.97
CA VAL A 264 0.52 12.51 -12.15
C VAL A 264 1.55 12.99 -11.12
N THR A 265 2.53 12.15 -10.79
CA THR A 265 3.71 12.48 -9.98
C THR A 265 4.77 11.38 -10.10
N ASP A 266 5.90 11.55 -9.42
CA ASP A 266 7.04 10.64 -9.45
C ASP A 266 7.63 10.39 -8.04
N LYS A 267 8.62 9.48 -7.98
CA LYS A 267 9.37 9.10 -6.78
C LYS A 267 8.51 8.53 -5.66
N VAL A 268 7.36 7.94 -6.01
CA VAL A 268 6.53 7.20 -5.04
C VAL A 268 7.12 5.80 -4.75
N SER A 269 6.44 5.01 -3.93
CA SER A 269 6.76 3.60 -3.68
C SER A 269 5.73 2.67 -4.30
N ASN A 270 6.09 1.40 -4.48
CA ASN A 270 5.19 0.36 -5.01
C ASN A 270 4.00 0.06 -4.07
N GLU A 271 4.04 0.61 -2.86
CA GLU A 271 2.92 0.71 -1.94
C GLU A 271 2.78 2.16 -1.51
N LEU A 272 1.57 2.70 -1.56
CA LEU A 272 1.28 4.09 -1.23
C LEU A 272 -0.16 4.22 -0.74
N SER A 273 -0.51 5.39 -0.21
CA SER A 273 -1.90 5.68 0.15
C SER A 273 -2.28 7.11 -0.22
N VAL A 274 -3.53 7.29 -0.64
CA VAL A 274 -4.15 8.61 -0.79
C VAL A 274 -5.27 8.74 0.23
N SER A 275 -5.21 9.77 1.07
CA SER A 275 -6.20 10.04 2.10
C SER A 275 -6.67 11.50 2.06
N PRO A 276 -7.97 11.77 2.27
CA PRO A 276 -8.47 13.14 2.29
C PRO A 276 -8.00 13.86 3.56
N LEU A 277 -7.73 15.15 3.43
CA LEU A 277 -7.37 16.05 4.51
C LEU A 277 -8.59 16.88 4.95
N PRO A 278 -8.62 17.37 6.20
CA PRO A 278 -9.76 18.16 6.72
C PRO A 278 -10.10 19.41 5.91
N ASP A 279 -9.13 19.97 5.19
CA ASP A 279 -9.30 21.17 4.35
C ASP A 279 -9.74 20.86 2.90
N GLY A 280 -10.07 19.60 2.61
CA GLY A 280 -10.53 19.16 1.29
C GLY A 280 -9.41 18.79 0.31
N ARG A 281 -8.13 18.93 0.69
CA ARG A 281 -6.99 18.42 -0.08
C ARG A 281 -6.76 16.94 0.18
N TYR A 282 -5.72 16.36 -0.44
CA TYR A 282 -5.38 14.95 -0.33
C TYR A 282 -3.92 14.77 0.05
N ALA A 283 -3.63 13.92 1.04
CA ALA A 283 -2.29 13.46 1.35
C ALA A 283 -1.98 12.18 0.59
N LEU A 284 -0.93 12.22 -0.23
CA LEU A 284 -0.28 11.05 -0.81
C LEU A 284 0.93 10.71 0.07
N ILE A 285 0.90 9.55 0.75
CA ILE A 285 1.98 9.04 1.62
C ILE A 285 2.70 7.90 0.93
N PHE A 286 4.04 7.94 0.95
CA PHE A 286 4.92 6.99 0.25
C PHE A 286 6.32 6.97 0.85
N GLN A 287 7.11 5.94 0.52
CA GLN A 287 8.56 5.96 0.69
C GLN A 287 9.21 6.65 -0.50
N GLU A 288 9.98 7.72 -0.27
CA GLU A 288 10.61 8.48 -1.35
C GLU A 288 11.58 7.60 -2.16
N GLY A 289 11.35 7.51 -3.47
CA GLY A 289 12.17 6.72 -4.40
C GLY A 289 11.93 5.20 -4.34
N GLY A 290 10.92 4.74 -3.60
CA GLY A 290 10.57 3.32 -3.46
C GLY A 290 11.38 2.58 -2.40
N LEU A 291 12.68 2.84 -2.32
CA LEU A 291 13.60 2.29 -1.33
C LEU A 291 14.48 3.43 -0.80
N GLY A 292 14.46 3.66 0.50
CA GLY A 292 15.21 4.76 1.10
C GLY A 292 14.78 5.05 2.52
N THR A 293 15.44 6.02 3.17
CA THR A 293 15.17 6.32 4.58
C THR A 293 14.09 7.40 4.77
N THR A 294 13.71 8.11 3.71
CA THR A 294 12.78 9.25 3.82
C THR A 294 11.34 8.83 3.51
N ILE A 295 10.47 8.97 4.49
CA ILE A 295 9.01 8.89 4.30
C ILE A 295 8.52 10.27 3.87
N GLY A 296 7.83 10.30 2.74
CA GLY A 296 7.36 11.51 2.08
C GLY A 296 5.84 11.65 2.11
N MET A 297 5.39 12.90 2.07
CA MET A 297 4.03 13.28 1.74
C MET A 297 4.03 14.25 0.56
N ARG A 298 3.07 14.11 -0.35
CA ARG A 298 2.69 15.20 -1.25
C ARG A 298 1.24 15.57 -0.96
N VAL A 299 0.95 16.87 -1.03
CA VAL A 299 -0.42 17.37 -0.93
C VAL A 299 -0.96 17.62 -2.33
N GLY A 300 -2.07 16.97 -2.67
CA GLY A 300 -2.79 17.12 -3.94
C GLY A 300 -4.08 17.92 -3.78
N ALA A 301 -4.44 18.71 -4.78
CA ALA A 301 -5.73 19.43 -4.79
C ALA A 301 -6.95 18.51 -5.02
N THR A 302 -6.74 17.37 -5.68
CA THR A 302 -7.74 16.33 -5.95
C THR A 302 -7.11 14.94 -5.74
N PRO A 303 -7.87 13.83 -5.80
CA PRO A 303 -7.30 12.48 -5.72
C PRO A 303 -6.26 12.16 -6.80
N ILE A 304 -6.21 12.94 -7.88
CA ILE A 304 -5.24 12.81 -9.00
C ILE A 304 -4.24 13.97 -9.06
N GLY A 305 -4.22 14.84 -8.05
CA GLY A 305 -3.37 16.03 -8.01
C GLY A 305 -4.04 17.32 -8.52
N PRO A 306 -3.29 18.31 -9.02
CA PRO A 306 -1.82 18.33 -9.07
C PRO A 306 -1.22 18.17 -7.68
N PHE A 307 -0.18 17.34 -7.57
CA PHE A 307 0.55 17.09 -6.33
C PHE A 307 1.69 18.11 -6.19
N GLY A 308 1.82 18.68 -4.99
CA GLY A 308 2.92 19.57 -4.64
C GLY A 308 4.29 18.89 -4.54
N PRO A 309 5.31 19.63 -4.08
CA PRO A 309 6.62 19.06 -3.80
C PRO A 309 6.56 18.05 -2.65
N VAL A 310 7.59 17.19 -2.56
CA VAL A 310 7.75 16.24 -1.44
C VAL A 310 7.96 17.00 -0.13
N ILE A 311 7.09 16.74 0.83
CA ILE A 311 7.21 17.14 2.23
C ILE A 311 7.82 15.95 2.97
N LYS A 312 9.03 16.12 3.53
CA LYS A 312 9.72 15.08 4.28
C LYS A 312 9.09 14.94 5.67
N LEU A 313 8.46 13.80 5.92
CA LEU A 313 7.75 13.53 7.16
C LEU A 313 8.65 12.93 8.23
N TRP A 314 9.45 11.94 7.84
CA TRP A 314 10.25 11.16 8.78
C TRP A 314 11.49 10.61 8.09
N ASP A 315 12.58 10.50 8.85
CA ASP A 315 13.80 9.78 8.46
C ASP A 315 13.92 8.51 9.31
N CYS A 316 13.75 7.35 8.68
CA CYS A 316 13.89 6.04 9.35
C CYS A 316 15.33 5.54 9.42
N SER A 317 16.33 6.38 9.10
CA SER A 317 17.76 6.03 9.23
C SER A 317 18.17 5.49 10.59
N LYS A 318 17.48 5.91 11.66
CA LYS A 318 17.67 5.40 13.02
C LYS A 318 17.45 3.88 13.14
N ASP A 319 16.67 3.28 12.24
CA ASP A 319 16.39 1.85 12.26
C ASP A 319 17.19 1.04 11.23
N ALA A 320 18.16 1.67 10.57
CA ALA A 320 19.20 1.00 9.80
C ALA A 320 20.33 0.54 10.75
N GLU A 321 19.98 -0.35 11.69
CA GLU A 321 20.90 -0.87 12.71
C GLU A 321 22.11 -1.57 12.08
N GLU A 322 21.91 -2.19 10.90
CA GLU A 322 22.97 -2.76 10.06
C GLU A 322 22.99 -2.10 8.67
N LYS A 323 24.17 -2.08 8.03
CA LYS A 323 24.34 -1.50 6.67
C LYS A 323 23.54 -2.21 5.59
N THR A 324 23.16 -3.46 5.86
CA THR A 324 22.37 -4.32 5.00
C THR A 324 20.88 -3.99 5.07
N TYR A 325 20.45 -3.20 6.06
CA TYR A 325 19.03 -2.90 6.27
C TYR A 325 18.52 -1.87 5.28
N VAL A 326 17.29 -2.09 4.82
CA VAL A 326 16.61 -1.27 3.83
C VAL A 326 15.19 -0.97 4.29
N MET A 327 14.72 0.23 3.97
CA MET A 327 13.41 0.73 4.40
C MET A 327 12.57 1.10 3.17
N TYR A 328 11.29 0.74 3.21
CA TYR A 328 10.43 0.75 2.03
C TYR A 328 8.94 0.75 2.37
N ASN A 329 8.14 1.01 1.33
CA ASN A 329 6.70 0.77 1.29
C ASN A 329 5.88 1.47 2.40
N ALA A 330 6.25 2.71 2.69
CA ALA A 330 5.50 3.54 3.62
C ALA A 330 4.11 3.91 3.08
N LYS A 331 3.07 3.82 3.92
CA LYS A 331 1.68 4.14 3.57
C LYS A 331 0.84 4.42 4.81
N ALA A 332 -0.26 5.15 4.65
CA ALA A 332 -1.22 5.42 5.71
C ALA A 332 -2.31 4.35 5.81
N HIS A 333 -2.88 4.24 7.01
CA HIS A 333 -3.96 3.32 7.36
C HIS A 333 -5.17 4.09 7.89
N PRO A 334 -5.99 4.69 7.02
CA PRO A 334 -7.10 5.56 7.46
C PRO A 334 -8.13 4.80 8.32
N GLY A 335 -8.32 3.50 8.06
CA GLY A 335 -9.22 2.64 8.85
C GLY A 335 -8.82 2.44 10.32
N ILE A 336 -7.61 2.80 10.73
CA ILE A 336 -7.13 2.75 12.14
C ILE A 336 -6.59 4.11 12.62
N SER A 337 -6.74 5.15 11.80
CA SER A 337 -6.31 6.50 12.14
C SER A 337 -7.37 7.20 13.01
N ALA A 338 -6.92 7.99 13.98
CA ALA A 338 -7.81 8.86 14.75
C ALA A 338 -8.24 10.08 13.90
N PRO A 339 -9.39 10.71 14.19
CA PRO A 339 -9.78 11.94 13.49
C PRO A 339 -8.68 13.01 13.55
N GLY A 340 -8.33 13.58 12.38
CA GLY A 340 -7.30 14.63 12.27
C GLY A 340 -5.86 14.09 12.22
N GLU A 341 -5.68 12.77 12.22
CA GLU A 341 -4.37 12.12 12.21
C GLU A 341 -4.32 11.06 11.09
N LEU A 342 -3.11 10.68 10.68
CA LEU A 342 -2.86 9.50 9.86
C LEU A 342 -1.86 8.60 10.58
N LEU A 343 -2.22 7.35 10.76
CA LEU A 343 -1.30 6.30 11.19
C LEU A 343 -0.61 5.75 9.94
N ILE A 344 0.72 5.79 9.93
CA ILE A 344 1.57 5.41 8.80
C ILE A 344 2.41 4.21 9.21
N SER A 345 2.45 3.16 8.40
CA SER A 345 3.45 2.11 8.55
C SER A 345 4.57 2.25 7.51
N TYR A 346 5.72 1.66 7.80
CA TYR A 346 6.78 1.39 6.84
C TYR A 346 7.47 0.07 7.20
N ASN A 347 8.06 -0.57 6.20
CA ASN A 347 8.72 -1.86 6.35
C ASN A 347 10.22 -1.67 6.44
N VAL A 348 10.86 -2.58 7.18
CA VAL A 348 12.31 -2.70 7.20
C VAL A 348 12.70 -4.14 6.96
N ASN A 349 13.64 -4.31 6.04
CA ASN A 349 14.10 -5.58 5.53
C ASN A 349 15.63 -5.54 5.40
N SER A 350 16.27 -6.59 4.89
CA SER A 350 17.70 -6.66 4.67
C SER A 350 18.04 -7.26 3.30
N VAL A 351 19.08 -6.74 2.67
CA VAL A 351 19.67 -7.35 1.45
C VAL A 351 20.46 -8.64 1.75
N GLU A 352 20.73 -8.94 3.03
CA GLU A 352 21.27 -10.21 3.52
C GLU A 352 20.24 -10.90 4.43
N PHE A 353 18.99 -10.94 3.96
CA PHE A 353 17.80 -11.29 4.73
C PHE A 353 17.99 -12.41 5.76
N PHE A 354 18.33 -13.62 5.30
CA PHE A 354 18.45 -14.78 6.20
C PHE A 354 19.61 -14.66 7.19
N ASN A 355 20.75 -14.06 6.79
CA ASN A 355 21.88 -13.87 7.69
C ASN A 355 21.52 -12.91 8.84
N ASP A 356 20.80 -11.85 8.52
CA ASP A 356 20.42 -10.84 9.51
C ASP A 356 19.24 -11.29 10.36
N LEU A 357 18.31 -12.07 9.81
CA LEU A 357 17.23 -12.64 10.59
C LEU A 357 17.72 -13.63 11.66
N GLN A 358 18.86 -14.30 11.44
CA GLN A 358 19.49 -15.15 12.46
C GLN A 358 20.05 -14.34 13.63
N LYS A 359 20.45 -13.09 13.41
CA LYS A 359 20.99 -12.20 14.46
C LYS A 359 19.90 -11.34 15.12
N HIS A 360 18.94 -10.89 14.32
CA HIS A 360 17.87 -9.98 14.69
C HIS A 360 16.53 -10.55 14.18
N PRO A 361 15.98 -11.58 14.84
CA PRO A 361 14.83 -12.33 14.33
C PRO A 361 13.54 -11.50 14.26
N HIS A 362 13.49 -10.36 14.96
CA HIS A 362 12.39 -9.42 14.87
C HIS A 362 12.54 -8.37 13.76
N LEU A 363 13.66 -8.30 13.03
CA LEU A 363 13.95 -7.28 12.02
C LEU A 363 12.76 -6.98 11.08
N TYR A 364 12.25 -8.04 10.44
CA TYR A 364 11.37 -8.01 9.28
C TYR A 364 9.90 -7.77 9.66
N ARG A 365 9.56 -6.55 10.09
CA ARG A 365 8.22 -6.19 10.55
C ARG A 365 7.92 -4.70 10.33
N PRO A 366 6.63 -4.30 10.31
CA PRO A 366 6.28 -2.89 10.25
C PRO A 366 6.72 -2.12 11.48
N ARG A 367 6.98 -0.84 11.26
CA ARG A 367 7.03 0.19 12.31
C ARG A 367 5.97 1.24 12.00
N PHE A 368 5.39 1.81 13.06
CA PHE A 368 4.27 2.76 12.94
C PHE A 368 4.64 4.15 13.43
N LEU A 369 4.19 5.14 12.67
CA LEU A 369 4.30 6.56 12.93
C LEU A 369 2.90 7.18 12.93
N ARG A 370 2.73 8.26 13.67
CA ARG A 370 1.53 9.08 13.69
C ARG A 370 1.86 10.44 13.12
N LEU A 371 1.19 10.79 12.03
CA LEU A 371 1.15 12.14 11.48
C LEU A 371 -0.07 12.86 12.06
N LYS A 372 0.15 13.87 12.90
CA LYS A 372 -0.90 14.80 13.34
C LYS A 372 -0.84 16.06 12.51
N LEU A 373 -1.95 16.43 11.91
CA LEU A 373 -2.11 17.70 11.22
C LEU A 373 -2.47 18.74 12.30
N THR A 374 -1.68 19.79 12.46
CA THR A 374 -1.99 20.87 13.38
C THR A 374 -2.63 22.03 12.62
N HIS A 375 -3.70 22.58 13.20
CA HIS A 375 -4.47 23.70 12.68
C HIS A 375 -3.80 25.05 12.90
#